data_AF-A0A2H1WA18-F1
#
_entry.id   AF-A0A2H1WA18-F1
#
_cell.length_a   1.000
_cell.length_b   1.000
_cell.length_c   1.000
_cell.angle_alpha   90.00
_cell.angle_beta   90.00
_cell.angle_gamma   90.00
#
_symmetry.space_group_name_H-M   'P 1'
#
loop_
_entity.id
_entity.type
_entity.pdbx_description
1 polymer ?
#
loop_
_entity_poly.entity_id
_entity_poly.type
_entity_poly.pdbx_seq_one_letter_code
_entity_poly.pdbx_strand_id
1 'polypeptide(L)'
;MELASDLVELNHKMEAAAYYEQALETVTESTMKTICLKNLLSLRIDSGKYDIALEIANKMVDGLNANVPEDVLAEIQVSRILLTLLVKPPEDSKPPSLKQLFIDLMNDNESDTIPLNTDLKLKLQSIIICHATGDTQALISVSADTKQFLTLQQVELLHKLISDERG
;
A
#
# COMPACT_ATOMS: atom_id res chain seq x y z
N MET A 1 5.16 21.89 7.38
CA MET A 1 5.66 20.56 7.01
C MET A 1 6.58 20.02 8.11
N GLU A 2 7.54 20.83 8.61
CA GLU A 2 8.30 20.54 9.84
C GLU A 2 7.36 20.20 11.01
N LEU A 3 6.34 21.03 11.28
CA LEU A 3 5.34 20.77 12.34
C LEU A 3 4.63 19.40 12.24
N ALA A 4 4.34 18.93 11.03
CA ALA A 4 3.66 17.64 10.86
C ALA A 4 4.63 16.47 11.09
N SER A 5 5.88 16.59 10.63
CA SER A 5 6.94 15.63 10.93
C SER A 5 7.23 15.57 12.43
N ASP A 6 7.29 16.72 13.10
CA ASP A 6 7.50 16.82 14.55
C ASP A 6 6.34 16.18 15.33
N LEU A 7 5.09 16.32 14.87
CA LEU A 7 3.93 15.68 15.49
C LEU A 7 3.90 14.15 15.30
N VAL A 8 4.43 13.64 14.19
CA VAL A 8 4.63 12.20 14.00
C VAL A 8 5.66 11.67 15.00
N GLU A 9 6.76 12.40 15.22
CA GLU A 9 7.78 12.08 16.22
C GLU A 9 7.23 12.15 17.66
N LEU A 10 6.25 13.01 17.91
CA LEU A 10 5.55 13.15 19.20
C LEU A 10 4.35 12.20 19.37
N ASN A 11 4.13 11.26 18.45
CA ASN A 11 3.03 10.28 18.47
C ASN A 11 1.61 10.89 18.37
N HIS A 12 1.48 12.12 17.88
CA HIS A 12 0.20 12.80 17.62
C HIS A 12 -0.32 12.48 16.21
N LYS A 13 -0.48 11.19 15.91
CA LYS A 13 -0.75 10.68 14.55
C LYS A 13 -2.04 11.25 13.92
N MET A 14 -3.06 11.53 14.72
CA MET A 14 -4.32 12.11 14.24
C MET A 14 -4.20 13.59 13.86
N GLU A 15 -3.47 14.38 14.65
CA GLU A 15 -3.22 15.80 14.37
C GLU A 15 -2.32 15.94 13.14
N ALA A 16 -1.26 15.12 13.04
CA ALA A 16 -0.41 15.07 11.86
C ALA A 16 -1.20 14.75 10.58
N ALA A 17 -2.14 13.80 10.64
CA ALA A 17 -3.00 13.46 9.50
C ALA A 17 -3.86 14.64 9.05
N ALA A 18 -4.48 15.37 9.99
CA ALA A 18 -5.28 16.56 9.68
C ALA A 18 -4.43 17.67 9.02
N TYR A 19 -3.19 17.87 9.49
CA TYR A 19 -2.27 18.83 8.87
C TYR A 19 -1.86 18.42 7.45
N TYR A 20 -1.62 17.15 7.19
CA TYR A 20 -1.33 16.68 5.82
C TYR A 20 -2.55 16.83 4.90
N GLU A 21 -3.75 16.54 5.38
CA GLU A 21 -4.99 16.76 4.62
C GLU A 21 -5.17 18.24 4.26
N GLN A 22 -4.99 19.16 5.23
CA GLN A 22 -5.04 20.59 4.98
C GLN A 22 -3.93 21.06 4.02
N ALA A 23 -2.72 20.50 4.15
CA ALA A 23 -1.61 20.83 3.23
C ALA A 23 -1.95 20.42 1.79
N LEU A 24 -2.62 19.29 1.58
CA LEU A 24 -3.00 18.82 0.23
C LEU A 24 -3.99 19.76 -0.49
N GLU A 25 -4.75 20.58 0.24
CA GLU A 25 -5.63 21.60 -0.34
C GLU A 25 -4.86 22.80 -0.91
N THR A 26 -3.66 23.06 -0.42
CA THR A 26 -2.89 24.28 -0.70
C THR A 26 -1.63 24.04 -1.52
N VAL A 27 -1.02 22.85 -1.39
CA VAL A 27 0.18 22.47 -2.15
C VAL A 27 -0.18 22.35 -3.63
N THR A 28 0.60 23.00 -4.49
CA THR A 28 0.48 22.91 -5.95
C THR A 28 1.58 22.04 -6.56
N GLU A 29 2.72 21.92 -5.88
CA GLU A 29 3.88 21.15 -6.33
C GLU A 29 3.67 19.64 -6.22
N SER A 30 3.89 18.92 -7.33
CA SER A 30 3.66 17.47 -7.43
C SER A 30 4.47 16.66 -6.40
N THR A 31 5.76 16.98 -6.24
CA THR A 31 6.65 16.29 -5.30
C THR A 31 6.19 16.44 -3.85
N MET A 32 5.80 17.65 -3.44
CA MET A 32 5.28 17.89 -2.09
C MET A 32 3.94 17.17 -1.86
N LYS A 33 3.07 17.10 -2.88
CA LYS A 33 1.84 16.29 -2.79
C LYS A 33 2.15 14.82 -2.57
N THR A 34 3.10 14.26 -3.32
CA THR A 34 3.52 12.86 -3.15
C THR A 34 4.02 12.59 -1.73
N ILE A 35 4.83 13.49 -1.16
CA ILE A 35 5.33 13.35 0.22
C ILE A 35 4.18 13.41 1.23
N CYS A 36 3.27 14.39 1.10
CA CYS A 36 2.12 14.52 2.00
C CYS A 36 1.20 13.28 1.93
N LEU A 37 0.92 12.79 0.72
CA LEU A 37 0.11 11.59 0.53
C LEU A 37 0.80 10.33 1.08
N LYS A 38 2.12 10.19 0.91
CA LYS A 38 2.88 9.05 1.46
C LYS A 38 2.84 9.05 2.99
N ASN A 39 3.04 10.20 3.62
CA ASN A 39 2.97 10.32 5.08
C ASN A 39 1.55 10.06 5.59
N LEU A 40 0.53 10.57 4.88
CA LEU A 40 -0.87 10.30 5.24
C LEU A 40 -1.20 8.81 5.09
N LEU A 41 -0.76 8.15 4.01
CA LEU A 41 -0.91 6.71 3.80
C LEU A 41 -0.33 5.92 4.98
N SER A 42 0.92 6.22 5.33
CA SER A 42 1.61 5.64 6.49
C SER A 42 0.81 5.82 7.78
N LEU A 43 0.35 7.04 8.07
CA LEU A 43 -0.42 7.31 9.29
C LEU A 43 -1.76 6.56 9.34
N ARG A 44 -2.43 6.38 8.20
CA ARG A 44 -3.67 5.61 8.12
C ARG A 44 -3.44 4.11 8.29
N ILE A 45 -2.35 3.57 7.74
CA ILE A 45 -1.92 2.18 7.99
C ILE A 45 -1.67 1.96 9.48
N ASP A 46 -0.83 2.80 10.09
CA ASP A 46 -0.48 2.74 11.51
C ASP A 46 -1.70 2.85 12.43
N SER A 47 -2.73 3.59 12.00
CA SER A 47 -3.97 3.80 12.76
C SER A 47 -5.02 2.70 12.52
N GLY A 48 -4.69 1.68 11.72
CA GLY A 48 -5.61 0.58 11.36
C GLY A 48 -6.76 1.01 10.44
N LYS A 49 -6.67 2.17 9.80
CA LYS A 49 -7.69 2.73 8.88
C LYS A 49 -7.41 2.26 7.45
N TYR A 50 -7.50 0.95 7.23
CA TYR A 50 -7.05 0.32 5.99
C TYR A 50 -7.88 0.69 4.76
N ASP A 51 -9.18 0.92 4.94
CA ASP A 51 -10.10 1.41 3.90
C ASP A 51 -9.67 2.79 3.39
N ILE A 52 -9.41 3.72 4.30
CA ILE A 52 -8.94 5.08 3.98
C ILE A 52 -7.53 5.03 3.39
N ALA A 53 -6.66 4.18 3.94
CA ALA A 53 -5.30 3.97 3.41
C ALA A 53 -5.35 3.48 1.95
N LEU A 54 -6.25 2.55 1.63
CA LEU A 54 -6.42 2.06 0.26
C LEU A 54 -6.91 3.17 -0.68
N GLU A 55 -7.84 4.02 -0.23
CA GLU A 55 -8.30 5.16 -1.01
C GLU A 55 -7.16 6.15 -1.32
N ILE A 56 -6.33 6.47 -0.33
CA ILE A 56 -5.16 7.34 -0.50
C ILE A 56 -4.18 6.72 -1.50
N ALA A 57 -3.87 5.43 -1.35
CA ALA A 57 -2.95 4.73 -2.24
C ALA A 57 -3.47 4.68 -3.69
N ASN A 58 -4.78 4.51 -3.89
CA ASN A 58 -5.41 4.63 -5.21
C ASN A 58 -5.28 6.05 -5.77
N LYS A 59 -5.57 7.09 -4.97
CA LYS A 59 -5.41 8.49 -5.38
C LYS A 59 -3.97 8.84 -5.76
N MET A 60 -2.99 8.26 -5.09
CA MET A 60 -1.58 8.46 -5.44
C MET A 60 -1.27 7.92 -6.83
N VAL A 61 -1.73 6.71 -7.16
CA VAL A 61 -1.46 6.10 -8.48
C VAL A 61 -2.29 6.75 -9.60
N ASP A 62 -3.56 7.06 -9.33
CA ASP A 62 -4.49 7.54 -10.35
C ASP A 62 -4.43 9.08 -10.54
N GLY A 63 -4.04 9.82 -9.50
CA GLY A 63 -4.11 11.28 -9.45
C GLY A 63 -2.76 12.00 -9.56
N LEU A 64 -1.64 11.34 -9.29
CA LEU A 64 -0.31 11.95 -9.46
C LEU A 64 0.19 11.64 -10.87
N ASN A 65 -0.01 12.59 -11.79
CA ASN A 65 0.52 12.50 -13.16
C ASN A 65 2.02 12.17 -13.16
N ALA A 66 2.40 11.00 -13.70
CA ALA A 66 3.68 10.54 -14.25
C ALA A 66 5.04 10.86 -13.54
N ASN A 67 5.04 11.60 -12.43
CA ASN A 67 6.25 12.10 -11.76
C ASN A 67 6.47 11.47 -10.39
N VAL A 68 5.78 10.36 -10.09
CA VAL A 68 6.07 9.57 -8.89
C VAL A 68 7.36 8.79 -9.16
N PRO A 69 8.40 8.93 -8.32
CA PRO A 69 9.60 8.12 -8.44
C PRO A 69 9.25 6.62 -8.46
N GLU A 70 9.98 5.85 -9.27
CA GLU A 70 9.69 4.44 -9.53
C GLU A 70 9.72 3.59 -8.25
N ASP A 71 10.66 3.87 -7.35
CA ASP A 71 10.78 3.25 -6.03
C ASP A 71 9.57 3.55 -5.13
N VAL A 72 9.10 4.80 -5.14
CA VAL A 72 7.90 5.22 -4.41
C VAL A 72 6.66 4.55 -5.01
N LEU A 73 6.57 4.46 -6.33
CA LEU A 73 5.48 3.76 -7.01
C LEU A 73 5.47 2.27 -6.62
N ALA A 74 6.62 1.60 -6.67
CA ALA A 74 6.76 0.21 -6.24
C ALA A 74 6.23 0.00 -4.81
N GLU A 75 6.68 0.83 -3.87
CA GLU A 75 6.24 0.79 -2.47
C GLU A 75 4.72 0.97 -2.31
N ILE A 76 4.13 1.91 -3.06
CA ILE A 76 2.69 2.16 -3.04
C ILE A 76 1.93 0.97 -3.62
N GLN A 77 2.38 0.38 -4.74
CA GLN A 77 1.71 -0.75 -5.37
C GLN A 77 1.72 -1.99 -4.47
N VAL A 78 2.84 -2.28 -3.79
CA VAL A 78 2.92 -3.35 -2.78
C VAL A 78 1.90 -3.11 -1.67
N SER A 79 1.84 -1.87 -1.16
CA SER A 79 0.88 -1.49 -0.11
C SER A 79 -0.58 -1.62 -0.60
N ARG A 80 -0.88 -1.23 -1.85
CA ARG A 80 -2.22 -1.40 -2.46
C ARG A 80 -2.64 -2.86 -2.53
N ILE A 81 -1.72 -3.75 -2.90
CA ILE A 81 -1.99 -5.19 -2.94
C ILE A 81 -2.38 -5.69 -1.53
N LEU A 82 -1.53 -5.44 -0.54
CA LEU A 82 -1.77 -5.90 0.83
C LEU A 82 -3.04 -5.30 1.44
N LEU A 83 -3.27 -4.00 1.25
CA LEU A 83 -4.49 -3.32 1.70
C LEU A 83 -5.75 -3.86 1.01
N THR A 84 -5.67 -4.23 -0.26
CA THR A 84 -6.82 -4.82 -0.98
C THR A 84 -7.19 -6.19 -0.41
N LEU A 85 -6.19 -7.01 -0.03
CA LEU A 85 -6.43 -8.31 0.60
C LEU A 85 -7.06 -8.15 2.00
N LEU A 86 -6.68 -7.10 2.74
CA LEU A 86 -7.27 -6.79 4.05
C LEU A 86 -8.69 -6.24 3.95
N VAL A 87 -8.89 -5.21 3.11
CA VAL A 87 -10.16 -4.48 3.02
C VAL A 87 -11.22 -5.27 2.26
N LYS A 88 -10.81 -6.12 1.30
CA LYS A 88 -11.69 -6.89 0.42
C LYS A 88 -12.78 -6.01 -0.22
N PRO A 89 -12.41 -4.87 -0.88
CA PRO A 89 -13.39 -3.94 -1.42
C PRO A 89 -14.27 -4.61 -2.50
N PRO A 90 -15.56 -4.25 -2.62
CA PRO A 90 -16.43 -4.73 -3.69
C PRO A 90 -15.82 -4.52 -5.07
N GLU A 91 -16.01 -5.46 -5.99
CA GLU A 91 -15.38 -5.41 -7.33
C GLU A 91 -15.74 -4.14 -8.11
N ASP A 92 -16.97 -3.64 -7.98
CA ASP A 92 -17.42 -2.41 -8.64
C ASP A 92 -16.81 -1.14 -8.06
N SER A 93 -16.28 -1.20 -6.84
CA SER A 93 -15.62 -0.07 -6.17
C SER A 93 -14.12 0.02 -6.47
N LYS A 94 -13.52 -1.03 -7.02
CA LYS A 94 -12.09 -1.04 -7.36
C LYS A 94 -11.85 -0.15 -8.59
N PRO A 95 -10.90 0.80 -8.53
CA PRO A 95 -10.57 1.58 -9.72
C PRO A 95 -9.93 0.69 -10.80
N PRO A 96 -10.04 1.06 -12.10
CA PRO A 96 -9.47 0.26 -13.19
C PRO A 96 -7.97 -0.03 -13.03
N SER A 97 -7.19 0.92 -12.50
CA SER A 97 -5.77 0.74 -12.24
C SER A 97 -5.48 -0.34 -11.20
N LEU A 98 -6.35 -0.50 -10.19
CA LEU A 98 -6.22 -1.54 -9.18
C LEU A 98 -6.56 -2.91 -9.78
N LYS A 99 -7.62 -2.99 -10.61
CA LYS A 99 -7.95 -4.23 -11.33
C LYS A 99 -6.81 -4.65 -12.24
N GLN A 100 -6.25 -3.70 -12.99
CA GLN A 100 -5.12 -3.94 -13.87
C GLN A 100 -3.89 -4.41 -13.09
N LEU A 101 -3.60 -3.81 -11.92
CA LEU A 101 -2.51 -4.25 -11.06
C LEU A 101 -2.59 -5.75 -10.72
N PHE A 102 -3.77 -6.25 -10.32
CA PHE A 102 -3.95 -7.66 -10.02
C PHE A 102 -3.85 -8.55 -11.27
N ILE A 103 -4.36 -8.09 -12.41
CA ILE A 103 -4.22 -8.79 -13.70
C ILE A 103 -2.74 -8.93 -14.08
N ASP A 104 -1.99 -7.83 -14.06
CA ASP A 104 -0.57 -7.79 -14.42
C ASP A 104 0.30 -8.61 -13.47
N LEU A 105 -0.06 -8.58 -12.19
CA LEU A 105 0.61 -9.37 -11.17
C LEU A 105 0.37 -10.86 -11.40
N MET A 106 -0.83 -11.29 -11.78
CA MET A 106 -1.17 -12.70 -11.99
C MET A 106 -0.79 -13.24 -13.38
N ASN A 107 -0.52 -12.36 -14.34
CA ASN A 107 -0.05 -12.75 -15.66
C ASN A 107 1.47 -12.99 -15.69
N ASP A 108 1.90 -14.02 -16.42
CA ASP A 108 3.31 -14.37 -16.63
C ASP A 108 4.05 -13.42 -17.59
N ASN A 109 3.34 -12.45 -18.18
CA ASN A 109 3.98 -11.48 -19.04
C ASN A 109 4.90 -10.57 -18.21
N GLU A 110 6.11 -10.34 -18.73
CA GLU A 110 6.97 -9.22 -18.33
C GLU A 110 6.24 -7.92 -18.68
N SER A 111 5.30 -7.54 -17.82
CA SER A 111 4.60 -6.28 -17.92
C SER A 111 5.47 -5.24 -17.23
N ASP A 112 6.02 -4.31 -18.01
CA ASP A 112 6.73 -3.11 -17.52
C ASP A 112 5.84 -2.19 -16.65
N THR A 113 4.59 -2.59 -16.36
CA THR A 113 3.60 -1.76 -15.67
C THR A 113 3.83 -1.67 -14.17
N ILE A 114 4.54 -2.62 -13.55
CA ILE A 114 4.83 -2.59 -12.11
C ILE A 114 6.35 -2.68 -11.90
N PRO A 115 6.97 -1.66 -11.28
CA PRO A 115 8.41 -1.65 -11.03
C PRO A 115 8.80 -2.54 -9.84
N LEU A 116 8.45 -3.82 -9.90
CA LEU A 116 8.82 -4.82 -8.90
C LEU A 116 9.86 -5.75 -9.50
N ASN A 117 10.86 -6.11 -8.71
CA ASN A 117 11.74 -7.21 -9.08
C ASN A 117 10.96 -8.52 -9.14
N THR A 118 11.45 -9.46 -9.95
CA THR A 118 10.79 -10.76 -10.22
C THR A 118 10.53 -11.55 -8.94
N ASP A 119 11.48 -11.57 -8.00
CA ASP A 119 11.34 -12.33 -6.74
C ASP A 119 10.17 -11.80 -5.90
N LEU A 120 10.07 -10.48 -5.73
CA LEU A 120 8.98 -9.84 -5.01
C LEU A 120 7.64 -10.05 -5.73
N LYS A 121 7.60 -9.97 -7.07
CA LYS A 121 6.40 -10.29 -7.85
C LYS A 121 5.89 -11.71 -7.54
N LEU A 122 6.78 -12.71 -7.62
CA LEU A 122 6.43 -14.12 -7.37
C LEU A 122 5.95 -14.34 -5.92
N LYS A 123 6.61 -13.70 -4.95
CA LYS A 123 6.19 -13.77 -3.54
C LYS A 123 4.81 -13.15 -3.32
N LEU A 124 4.51 -12.00 -3.94
CA LEU A 124 3.20 -11.36 -3.86
C LEU A 124 2.09 -12.19 -4.53
N GLN A 125 2.35 -12.80 -5.69
CA GLN A 125 1.43 -13.77 -6.31
C GLN A 125 1.12 -14.91 -5.34
N SER A 126 2.16 -15.49 -4.74
CA SER A 126 2.00 -16.60 -3.77
C SER A 126 1.19 -16.17 -2.55
N ILE A 127 1.41 -14.97 -2.01
CA ILE A 127 0.58 -14.39 -0.92
C ILE A 127 -0.90 -14.31 -1.34
N ILE A 128 -1.18 -13.78 -2.54
CA ILE A 128 -2.56 -13.64 -3.05
C ILE A 128 -3.23 -15.01 -3.19
N ILE A 129 -2.52 -15.99 -3.75
CA ILE A 129 -3.04 -17.35 -3.92
C ILE A 129 -3.33 -17.99 -2.56
N CYS A 130 -2.38 -17.95 -1.62
CA CYS A 130 -2.56 -18.54 -0.29
C CYS A 130 -3.73 -17.88 0.46
N HIS A 131 -3.88 -16.56 0.32
CA HIS A 131 -5.00 -15.84 0.90
C HIS A 131 -6.34 -16.22 0.25
N ALA A 132 -6.39 -16.34 -1.09
CA ALA A 132 -7.60 -16.73 -1.81
C ALA A 132 -8.04 -18.17 -1.51
N THR A 133 -7.10 -19.08 -1.25
CA THR A 133 -7.39 -20.49 -0.89
C THR A 133 -7.62 -20.70 0.60
N GLY A 134 -7.38 -19.69 1.44
CA GLY A 134 -7.45 -19.82 2.91
C GLY A 134 -6.33 -20.68 3.51
N ASP A 135 -5.24 -20.95 2.77
CA ASP A 135 -4.11 -21.74 3.29
C ASP A 135 -3.23 -20.86 4.20
N THR A 136 -3.62 -20.80 5.47
CA THR A 136 -2.94 -19.99 6.48
C THR A 136 -1.49 -20.42 6.70
N GLN A 137 -1.17 -21.72 6.60
CA GLN A 137 0.19 -22.22 6.83
C GLN A 137 1.13 -21.83 5.68
N ALA A 138 0.66 -22.00 4.44
CA ALA A 138 1.39 -21.51 3.28
C ALA A 138 1.56 -19.99 3.32
N LEU A 139 0.50 -19.25 3.72
CA LEU A 139 0.56 -17.79 3.87
C LEU A 139 1.62 -17.36 4.90
N ILE A 140 1.73 -18.04 6.05
CA ILE A 140 2.77 -17.75 7.05
C ILE A 140 4.16 -18.00 6.50
N SER A 141 4.36 -19.13 5.81
CA SER A 141 5.64 -19.53 5.23
C SER A 141 6.11 -18.51 4.19
N VAL A 142 5.28 -18.21 3.19
CA VAL A 142 5.63 -17.20 2.16
C VAL A 142 5.84 -15.83 2.78
N SER A 143 5.07 -15.47 3.81
CA SER A 143 5.21 -14.18 4.46
C SER A 143 6.55 -14.03 5.18
N ALA A 144 7.08 -15.11 5.78
CA ALA A 144 8.39 -15.08 6.43
C ALA A 144 9.50 -14.76 5.42
N ASP A 145 9.46 -15.39 4.25
CA ASP A 145 10.44 -15.17 3.17
C ASP A 145 10.32 -13.79 2.50
N THR A 146 9.12 -13.19 2.54
CA THR A 146 8.84 -11.93 1.84
C THR A 146 9.34 -10.71 2.63
N LYS A 147 9.45 -10.80 3.96
CA LYS A 147 9.77 -9.67 4.86
C LYS A 147 10.99 -8.84 4.45
N GLN A 148 12.04 -9.48 3.91
CA GLN A 148 13.28 -8.80 3.52
C GLN A 148 13.10 -7.82 2.35
N PHE A 149 12.01 -7.95 1.60
CA PHE A 149 11.69 -7.10 0.44
C PHE A 149 10.70 -5.98 0.80
N LEU A 150 10.19 -5.96 2.03
CA LEU A 150 9.08 -5.10 2.45
C LEU A 150 9.55 -4.01 3.39
N THR A 151 8.86 -2.87 3.36
CA THR A 151 8.98 -1.85 4.41
C THR A 151 8.37 -2.38 5.71
N LEU A 152 8.72 -1.76 6.84
CA LEU A 152 8.16 -2.14 8.16
C LEU A 152 6.61 -2.14 8.13
N GLN A 153 6.01 -1.12 7.54
CA GLN A 153 4.55 -1.00 7.43
C GLN A 153 3.93 -2.11 6.58
N GLN A 154 4.57 -2.50 5.48
CA GLN A 154 4.11 -3.61 4.65
C GLN A 154 4.23 -4.95 5.39
N VAL A 155 5.27 -5.12 6.21
CA VAL A 155 5.40 -6.28 7.10
C VAL A 155 4.26 -6.32 8.12
N GLU A 156 3.90 -5.18 8.70
CA GLU A 156 2.78 -5.07 9.65
C GLU A 156 1.43 -5.37 8.99
N LEU A 157 1.18 -4.86 7.78
CA LEU A 157 0.00 -5.22 6.97
C LEU A 157 -0.07 -6.72 6.72
N LEU A 158 1.06 -7.36 6.41
CA LEU A 158 1.12 -8.80 6.17
C LEU A 158 0.87 -9.62 7.45
N HIS A 159 1.37 -9.16 8.60
CA HIS A 159 1.04 -9.76 9.90
C HIS A 159 -0.43 -9.61 10.24
N LYS A 160 -1.02 -8.45 9.94
CA LYS A 160 -2.46 -8.23 10.10
C LYS A 160 -3.27 -9.18 9.23
N LEU A 161 -2.87 -9.39 7.97
CA LEU A 161 -3.51 -10.32 7.05
C LEU A 161 -3.55 -11.75 7.60
N ILE A 162 -2.40 -12.22 8.12
CA ILE A 162 -2.31 -13.54 8.76
C ILE A 162 -3.19 -13.63 10.02
N SER A 163 -3.27 -12.54 10.79
CA SER A 163 -4.03 -12.50 12.02
C SER A 163 -5.55 -12.53 11.78
N ASP A 164 -6.01 -11.87 10.72
CA ASP A 164 -7.44 -11.84 10.34
C ASP A 164 -7.92 -13.18 9.78
N GLU A 165 -7.06 -13.95 9.09
CA GLU A 165 -7.40 -15.30 8.61
C GLU A 165 -7.47 -16.36 9.73
N ARG A 166 -7.04 -16.02 10.95
CA ARG A 166 -7.10 -16.91 12.12
C ARG A 166 -8.33 -16.67 13.01
N GLY A 167 -9.06 -15.57 12.79
CA GLY A 167 -10.24 -15.17 13.57
C GLY A 167 -11.53 -15.65 12.93
#